data_AF-A0A7X8CV25-F1
#
_entry.id   AF-A0A7X8CV25-F1
#
_cell.length_a   1.000
_cell.length_b   1.000
_cell.length_c   1.000
_cell.angle_alpha   90.00
_cell.angle_beta   90.00
_cell.angle_gamma   90.00
#
_symmetry.space_group_name_H-M   'P 1'
#
loop_
_entity.id
_entity.type
_entity.pdbx_description
1 polymer ?
#
loop_
_entity_poly.entity_id
_entity_poly.type
_entity_poly.pdbx_seq_one_letter_code
_entity_poly.pdbx_strand_id
1 'polypeptide(L)'
;MYKRPCRVLFLPFALVLAFVGPLSAQAKLPGGVTSRLGKIEAYLKSTEARIQNGSNNRNDLDMAIELMKEIKKSYPETASHPDVLAAEKRIAEVEAALAAALTGKAQAKAASTVSAAASEQVLVDWAKRLAEYKPDGRPGSKGLFGIPTEDIDQLLAQKPNYEKAKVVYAEFLASGMDKDAHPELRQAEYDIKVGILNYERSRERIPEEAAAKLDEALAWMNARQAEGKAIALDPGVKKRVDVLVEQSGLLFPGSSRTRALIAKKAELDKRLEEMDKTILEKRVMSPDVYKGKDAEELRDLARTAALKEAPGASVLKANITKAEWQTESIVEWTDSTKTAVQHRVTDSLYAQVALKLKSDVFLYTVYIGKDTIGGKALPVAAHVMYKDRLLEANIR
;
A
#
# COMPACT_ATOMS: atom_id res chain seq x y z
N MET A 1 18.19 -17.37 -32.02
CA MET A 1 19.41 -17.50 -32.87
C MET A 1 20.37 -18.44 -32.16
N TYR A 2 20.76 -19.51 -32.84
CA TYR A 2 21.55 -20.64 -32.34
C TYR A 2 23.07 -20.38 -32.47
N LYS A 3 23.84 -20.97 -31.54
CA LYS A 3 25.31 -21.16 -31.50
C LYS A 3 26.10 -19.90 -31.06
N ARG A 4 27.09 -19.95 -30.14
CA ARG A 4 28.15 -20.95 -29.91
C ARG A 4 28.65 -20.90 -28.45
N PRO A 5 29.05 -22.01 -27.81
CA PRO A 5 29.94 -21.96 -26.66
C PRO A 5 31.41 -21.87 -27.12
N CYS A 6 32.14 -20.94 -26.52
CA CYS A 6 33.59 -20.76 -26.65
C CYS A 6 34.32 -22.07 -26.33
N ARG A 7 34.95 -22.66 -27.34
CA ARG A 7 35.97 -23.70 -27.15
C ARG A 7 37.24 -23.02 -26.65
N VAL A 8 37.60 -23.30 -25.40
CA VAL A 8 38.96 -23.05 -24.90
C VAL A 8 39.89 -23.98 -25.66
N LEU A 9 40.73 -23.39 -26.51
CA LEU A 9 41.77 -24.05 -27.28
C LEU A 9 42.86 -24.53 -26.30
N PHE A 10 42.90 -25.84 -26.05
CA PHE A 10 44.13 -26.49 -25.58
C PHE A 10 45.08 -26.57 -26.78
N LEU A 11 46.12 -25.74 -26.78
CA LEU A 11 47.28 -25.87 -27.67
C LEU A 11 48.03 -27.17 -27.34
N PRO A 12 48.24 -28.10 -28.29
CA PRO A 12 49.25 -29.12 -28.12
C PRO A 12 50.61 -28.51 -28.49
N PHE A 13 51.47 -28.34 -27.49
CA PHE A 13 52.88 -27.99 -27.66
C PHE A 13 53.59 -29.20 -28.25
N ALA A 14 53.67 -29.29 -29.58
CA ALA A 14 54.42 -30.31 -30.29
C ALA A 14 55.67 -29.68 -30.91
N LEU A 15 56.79 -29.73 -30.18
CA LEU A 15 58.12 -29.62 -30.78
C LEU A 15 59.14 -30.32 -29.85
N VAL A 16 59.45 -31.58 -30.15
CA VAL A 16 60.65 -32.25 -29.62
C VAL A 16 61.58 -32.49 -30.80
N LEU A 17 62.65 -31.71 -30.83
CA LEU A 17 63.81 -31.88 -31.70
C LEU A 17 64.49 -33.22 -31.38
N ALA A 18 64.62 -34.06 -32.40
CA ALA A 18 65.43 -35.27 -32.35
C ALA A 18 66.92 -34.89 -32.26
N PHE A 19 67.55 -35.15 -31.12
CA PHE A 19 69.01 -35.25 -31.00
C PHE A 19 69.38 -36.73 -30.96
N VAL A 20 69.92 -37.24 -32.06
CA VAL A 20 70.59 -38.55 -32.12
C VAL A 20 72.03 -38.33 -31.65
N GLY A 21 72.31 -38.70 -30.40
CA GLY A 21 73.67 -38.84 -29.87
C GLY A 21 74.15 -40.29 -29.98
N PRO A 22 75.47 -40.54 -30.09
CA PRO A 22 76.02 -41.86 -30.33
C PRO A 22 75.87 -42.76 -29.10
N LEU A 23 75.34 -43.98 -29.30
CA LEU A 23 75.26 -45.06 -28.32
C LEU A 23 76.67 -45.55 -27.96
N SER A 24 77.17 -45.12 -26.80
CA SER A 24 78.24 -45.84 -26.11
C SER A 24 77.70 -47.15 -25.55
N ALA A 25 78.49 -48.22 -25.60
CA ALA A 25 78.13 -49.53 -25.08
C ALA A 25 77.82 -49.44 -23.57
N GLN A 26 76.54 -49.46 -23.24
CA GLN A 26 76.02 -49.32 -21.87
C GLN A 26 76.31 -50.59 -21.07
N ALA A 27 76.87 -50.44 -19.87
CA ALA A 27 77.03 -51.55 -18.93
C ALA A 27 75.65 -52.14 -18.59
N LYS A 28 75.48 -53.45 -18.79
CA LYS A 28 74.21 -54.13 -18.58
C LYS A 28 73.79 -54.01 -17.11
N LEU A 29 72.61 -53.45 -16.85
CA LEU A 29 72.05 -53.33 -15.51
C LEU A 29 71.80 -54.70 -14.86
N PRO A 30 71.94 -54.83 -13.53
CA PRO A 30 71.49 -56.01 -12.80
C PRO A 30 69.99 -56.28 -13.05
N GLY A 31 69.60 -57.55 -13.16
CA GLY A 31 68.20 -57.94 -13.39
C GLY A 31 67.24 -57.41 -12.32
N GLY A 32 67.71 -57.30 -11.07
CA GLY A 32 66.96 -56.72 -9.95
C GLY A 32 66.71 -55.21 -10.09
N VAL A 33 67.58 -54.47 -10.76
CA VAL A 33 67.39 -53.04 -11.06
C VAL A 33 66.43 -52.89 -12.24
N THR A 34 66.62 -53.67 -13.31
CA THR A 34 65.76 -53.67 -14.50
C THR A 34 64.28 -53.97 -14.14
N SER A 35 64.03 -54.96 -13.28
CA SER A 35 62.68 -55.29 -12.81
C SER A 35 62.04 -54.15 -12.01
N ARG A 36 62.80 -53.49 -11.13
CA ARG A 36 62.31 -52.37 -10.32
C ARG A 36 62.02 -51.13 -11.17
N LEU A 37 62.87 -50.82 -12.15
CA LEU A 37 62.61 -49.74 -13.12
C LEU A 37 61.31 -49.99 -13.91
N GLY A 38 61.05 -51.24 -14.33
CA GLY A 38 59.79 -51.59 -14.97
C GLY A 38 58.56 -51.41 -14.08
N LYS A 39 58.67 -51.70 -12.77
CA LYS A 39 57.60 -51.45 -11.79
C LYS A 39 57.38 -49.97 -11.52
N ILE A 40 58.46 -49.19 -11.40
CA ILE A 40 58.40 -47.74 -11.27
C ILE A 40 57.60 -47.15 -12.43
N GLU A 41 57.94 -47.51 -13.68
CA GLU A 41 57.22 -47.02 -14.85
C GLU A 41 55.73 -47.41 -14.84
N ALA A 42 55.39 -48.64 -14.43
CA ALA A 42 54.00 -49.07 -14.31
C ALA A 42 53.22 -48.24 -13.27
N TYR A 43 53.83 -47.94 -12.12
CA TYR A 43 53.23 -47.11 -11.09
C TYR A 43 53.09 -45.64 -11.52
N LEU A 44 54.07 -45.11 -12.25
CA LEU A 44 54.01 -43.74 -12.79
C LEU A 44 52.88 -43.62 -13.82
N LYS A 45 52.74 -44.57 -14.76
CA LYS A 45 51.61 -44.61 -15.71
C LYS A 45 50.25 -44.71 -15.02
N SER A 46 50.15 -45.53 -13.97
CA SER A 46 48.93 -45.63 -13.17
C SER A 46 48.59 -44.29 -12.50
N THR A 47 49.58 -43.61 -11.94
CA THR A 47 49.41 -42.28 -11.32
C THR A 47 48.96 -41.25 -12.36
N GLU A 48 49.59 -41.22 -13.54
CA GLU A 48 49.20 -40.31 -14.63
C GLU A 48 47.77 -40.55 -15.12
N ALA A 49 47.38 -41.82 -15.32
CA ALA A 49 46.01 -42.18 -15.69
C ALA A 49 45.01 -41.75 -14.60
N ARG A 50 45.38 -41.86 -13.33
CA ARG A 50 44.56 -41.39 -12.20
C ARG A 50 44.45 -39.86 -12.19
N ILE A 51 45.53 -39.13 -12.45
CA ILE A 51 45.50 -37.66 -12.56
C ILE A 51 44.56 -37.23 -13.70
N GLN A 52 44.65 -37.87 -14.87
CA GLN A 52 43.77 -37.59 -16.02
C GLN A 52 42.29 -37.85 -15.70
N ASN A 53 42.01 -38.89 -14.90
CA ASN A 53 40.67 -39.20 -14.43
C ASN A 53 40.25 -38.38 -13.19
N GLY A 54 41.01 -37.36 -12.82
CA GLY A 54 40.68 -36.46 -11.72
C GLY A 54 40.81 -37.09 -10.33
N SER A 55 41.66 -38.10 -10.14
CA SER A 55 42.05 -38.59 -8.81
C SER A 55 43.33 -37.89 -8.33
N ASN A 56 43.46 -37.71 -7.03
CA ASN A 56 44.64 -37.15 -6.36
C ASN A 56 45.38 -38.20 -5.51
N ASN A 57 45.11 -39.48 -5.76
CA ASN A 57 45.71 -40.58 -5.02
C ASN A 57 47.22 -40.67 -5.32
N ARG A 58 48.06 -40.56 -4.27
CA ARG A 58 49.53 -40.57 -4.34
C ARG A 58 50.14 -41.96 -4.17
N ASN A 59 49.36 -42.98 -3.82
CA ASN A 59 49.87 -44.29 -3.40
C ASN A 59 50.86 -44.91 -4.41
N ASP A 60 50.54 -44.88 -5.71
CA ASP A 60 51.40 -45.48 -6.73
C ASP A 60 52.69 -44.66 -6.94
N LEU A 61 52.62 -43.33 -6.86
CA LEU A 61 53.79 -42.45 -6.89
C LEU A 61 54.72 -42.70 -5.68
N ASP A 62 54.15 -42.89 -4.48
CA ASP A 62 54.93 -43.20 -3.29
C ASP A 62 55.62 -44.58 -3.42
N MET A 63 54.94 -45.57 -4.00
CA MET A 63 55.54 -46.88 -4.31
C MET A 63 56.68 -46.76 -5.34
N ALA A 64 56.54 -45.89 -6.34
CA ALA A 64 57.61 -45.61 -7.31
C ALA A 64 58.83 -44.93 -6.64
N ILE A 65 58.60 -43.98 -5.74
CA ILE A 65 59.65 -43.31 -4.97
C ILE A 65 60.39 -44.30 -4.06
N GLU A 66 59.66 -45.18 -3.36
CA GLU A 66 60.27 -46.19 -2.48
C GLU A 66 61.12 -47.20 -3.28
N LEU A 67 60.64 -47.68 -4.43
CA LEU A 67 61.44 -48.55 -5.30
C LEU A 67 62.71 -47.85 -5.84
N MET A 68 62.64 -46.54 -6.10
CA MET A 68 63.81 -45.76 -6.50
C MET A 68 64.82 -45.62 -5.35
N LYS A 69 64.36 -45.41 -4.11
CA LYS A 69 65.21 -45.44 -2.91
C LYS A 69 65.88 -46.80 -2.72
N GLU A 70 65.15 -47.90 -2.93
CA GLU A 70 65.70 -49.26 -2.89
C GLU A 70 66.80 -49.47 -3.94
N ILE A 71 66.61 -49.03 -5.18
CA ILE A 71 67.65 -49.12 -6.23
C ILE A 71 68.91 -48.38 -5.76
N LYS A 72 68.78 -47.14 -5.28
CA LYS A 72 69.92 -46.33 -4.82
C LYS A 72 70.63 -46.91 -3.60
N LYS A 73 69.89 -47.57 -2.70
CA LYS A 73 70.42 -48.18 -1.47
C LYS A 73 71.11 -49.52 -1.73
N SER A 74 70.49 -50.38 -2.54
CA SER A 74 70.95 -51.76 -2.76
C SER A 74 71.91 -51.91 -3.94
N TYR A 75 71.93 -50.94 -4.85
CA TYR A 75 72.76 -50.95 -6.07
C TYR A 75 73.38 -49.56 -6.33
N PRO A 76 74.17 -49.02 -5.38
CA PRO A 76 74.71 -47.66 -5.47
C PRO A 76 75.56 -47.41 -6.73
N GLU A 77 76.22 -48.44 -7.26
CA GLU A 77 77.01 -48.40 -8.49
C GLU A 77 76.16 -48.09 -9.74
N THR A 78 74.85 -48.32 -9.69
CA THR A 78 73.92 -48.06 -10.81
C THR A 78 73.32 -46.66 -10.77
N ALA A 79 73.60 -45.86 -9.75
CA ALA A 79 72.98 -44.55 -9.53
C ALA A 79 73.22 -43.56 -10.68
N SER A 80 74.38 -43.65 -11.36
CA SER A 80 74.71 -42.81 -12.52
C SER A 80 74.29 -43.42 -13.86
N HIS A 81 73.62 -44.59 -13.86
CA HIS A 81 73.16 -45.22 -15.09
C HIS A 81 72.03 -44.37 -15.74
N PRO A 82 72.07 -44.14 -17.06
CA PRO A 82 71.07 -43.31 -17.75
C PRO A 82 69.62 -43.69 -17.47
N ASP A 83 69.29 -44.98 -17.41
CA ASP A 83 67.93 -45.45 -17.16
C ASP A 83 67.44 -45.16 -15.73
N VAL A 84 68.33 -45.17 -14.74
CA VAL A 84 68.00 -44.83 -13.35
C VAL A 84 67.75 -43.32 -13.24
N LEU A 85 68.61 -42.51 -13.88
CA LEU A 85 68.44 -41.06 -13.96
C LEU A 85 67.15 -40.67 -14.72
N ALA A 86 66.81 -41.39 -15.79
CA ALA A 86 65.58 -41.18 -16.55
C ALA A 86 64.34 -41.48 -15.70
N ALA A 87 64.34 -42.58 -14.95
CA ALA A 87 63.26 -42.93 -14.05
C ALA A 87 63.13 -41.92 -12.88
N GLU A 88 64.24 -41.41 -12.34
CA GLU A 88 64.21 -40.36 -11.31
C GLU A 88 63.61 -39.05 -11.85
N LYS A 89 64.02 -38.65 -13.05
CA LYS A 89 63.41 -37.51 -13.73
C LYS A 89 61.91 -37.71 -13.93
N ARG A 90 61.49 -38.92 -14.32
CA ARG A 90 60.06 -39.25 -14.53
C ARG A 90 59.25 -39.17 -13.24
N ILE A 91 59.80 -39.66 -12.12
CA ILE A 91 59.17 -39.51 -10.80
C ILE A 91 58.93 -38.03 -10.48
N ALA A 92 59.93 -37.17 -10.69
CA ALA A 92 59.81 -35.74 -10.45
C ALA A 92 58.77 -35.06 -11.36
N GLU A 93 58.70 -35.46 -12.64
CA GLU A 93 57.68 -34.96 -13.58
C GLU A 93 56.25 -35.32 -13.13
N VAL A 94 56.03 -36.57 -12.71
CA VAL A 94 54.71 -37.03 -12.24
C VAL A 94 54.33 -36.40 -10.89
N GLU A 95 55.30 -36.21 -10.00
CA GLU A 95 55.08 -35.49 -8.74
C GLU A 95 54.67 -34.03 -8.98
N ALA A 96 55.35 -33.34 -9.90
CA ALA A 96 54.98 -31.98 -10.30
C ALA A 96 53.58 -31.92 -10.95
N ALA A 97 53.24 -32.91 -11.79
CA ALA A 97 51.92 -33.01 -12.41
C ALA A 97 50.80 -33.23 -11.37
N LEU A 98 51.04 -34.08 -10.36
CA LEU A 98 50.09 -34.32 -9.27
C LEU A 98 49.90 -33.06 -8.41
N ALA A 99 50.99 -32.35 -8.08
CA ALA A 99 50.93 -31.09 -7.35
C ALA A 99 50.14 -30.00 -8.10
N ALA A 100 50.34 -29.88 -9.42
CA ALA A 100 49.58 -28.96 -10.27
C ALA A 100 48.09 -29.33 -10.34
N ALA A 101 47.75 -30.62 -10.37
CA ALA A 101 46.36 -31.06 -10.35
C ALA A 101 45.64 -30.75 -9.02
N LEU A 102 46.34 -30.83 -7.89
CA LEU A 102 45.82 -30.47 -6.57
C LEU A 102 45.52 -28.97 -6.45
N THR A 103 46.45 -28.11 -6.89
CA THR A 103 46.26 -26.65 -6.85
C THR A 103 45.15 -26.20 -7.81
N GLY A 104 45.07 -26.76 -9.01
CA GLY A 104 44.01 -26.47 -9.98
C GLY A 104 42.60 -26.79 -9.45
N LYS A 105 42.44 -27.90 -8.71
CA LYS A 105 41.16 -28.24 -8.06
C LYS A 105 40.78 -27.29 -6.92
N ALA A 106 41.76 -26.90 -6.09
CA ALA A 106 41.52 -25.95 -5.01
C ALA A 106 41.11 -24.57 -5.55
N GLN A 107 41.78 -24.11 -6.62
CA GLN A 107 41.44 -22.87 -7.31
C GLN A 107 40.07 -22.94 -7.99
N ALA A 108 39.73 -24.05 -8.66
CA ALA A 108 38.42 -24.24 -9.27
C ALA A 108 37.29 -24.25 -8.23
N LYS A 109 37.50 -24.89 -7.07
CA LYS A 109 36.55 -24.88 -5.95
C LYS A 109 36.38 -23.46 -5.39
N ALA A 110 37.47 -22.75 -5.14
CA ALA A 110 37.41 -21.37 -4.66
C ALA A 110 36.71 -20.42 -5.66
N ALA A 111 36.99 -20.55 -6.96
CA ALA A 111 36.34 -19.76 -8.01
C ALA A 111 34.83 -20.06 -8.09
N SER A 112 34.41 -21.33 -7.92
CA SER A 112 32.99 -21.69 -7.89
C SER A 112 32.25 -21.10 -6.69
N THR A 113 32.87 -21.07 -5.51
CA THR A 113 32.28 -20.46 -4.30
C THR A 113 32.16 -18.94 -4.43
N VAL A 114 33.17 -18.27 -4.99
CA VAL A 114 33.14 -16.82 -5.24
C VAL A 114 32.07 -16.46 -6.26
N SER A 115 31.91 -17.26 -7.32
CA SER A 115 30.86 -17.06 -8.32
C SER A 115 29.45 -17.26 -7.74
N ALA A 116 29.26 -18.24 -6.86
CA ALA A 116 27.98 -18.48 -6.19
C ALA A 116 27.64 -17.33 -5.23
N ALA A 117 28.59 -16.89 -4.41
CA ALA A 117 28.42 -15.75 -3.51
C ALA A 117 28.13 -14.44 -4.25
N ALA A 118 28.79 -14.20 -5.39
CA ALA A 118 28.50 -13.04 -6.24
C ALA A 118 27.08 -13.09 -6.83
N SER A 119 26.59 -14.28 -7.21
CA SER A 119 25.20 -14.44 -7.68
C SER A 119 24.16 -14.28 -6.56
N GLU A 120 24.46 -14.74 -5.35
CA GLU A 120 23.59 -14.58 -4.18
C GLU A 120 23.53 -13.12 -3.73
N GLN A 121 24.66 -12.42 -3.74
CA GLN A 121 24.73 -10.99 -3.38
C GLN A 121 23.82 -10.14 -4.27
N VAL A 122 23.76 -10.41 -5.58
CA VAL A 122 22.86 -9.70 -6.50
C VAL A 122 21.39 -9.89 -6.09
N LEU A 123 20.99 -11.11 -5.71
CA LEU A 123 19.62 -11.39 -5.26
C LEU A 123 19.29 -10.66 -3.96
N VAL A 124 20.23 -10.66 -3.00
CA VAL A 124 20.09 -9.96 -1.71
C VAL A 124 20.04 -8.44 -1.89
N ASP A 125 20.85 -7.88 -2.80
CA ASP A 125 20.84 -6.44 -3.08
C ASP A 125 19.52 -6.00 -3.72
N TRP A 126 18.95 -6.82 -4.60
CA TRP A 126 17.60 -6.60 -5.11
C TRP A 126 16.55 -6.70 -4.03
N ALA A 127 16.63 -7.70 -3.15
CA ALA A 127 15.71 -7.84 -2.03
C ALA A 127 15.71 -6.59 -1.14
N LYS A 128 16.89 -6.05 -0.80
CA LYS A 128 17.03 -4.80 -0.03
C LYS A 128 16.43 -3.60 -0.74
N ARG A 129 16.67 -3.46 -2.05
CA ARG A 129 16.15 -2.34 -2.85
C ARG A 129 14.62 -2.33 -2.91
N LEU A 130 14.00 -3.51 -3.05
CA LEU A 130 12.54 -3.66 -3.04
C LEU A 130 11.98 -3.45 -1.62
N ALA A 131 12.64 -4.01 -0.60
CA ALA A 131 12.21 -3.95 0.80
C ALA A 131 12.22 -2.52 1.38
N GLU A 132 12.94 -1.59 0.77
CA GLU A 132 12.88 -0.16 1.13
C GLU A 132 11.45 0.42 1.02
N TYR A 133 10.62 -0.14 0.14
CA TYR A 133 9.24 0.29 -0.11
C TYR A 133 8.19 -0.68 0.45
N LYS A 134 8.59 -1.61 1.33
CA LYS A 134 7.65 -2.53 1.99
C LYS A 134 6.60 -1.74 2.80
N PRO A 135 5.32 -2.14 2.81
CA PRO A 135 4.30 -1.45 3.61
C PRO A 135 4.71 -1.32 5.08
N ASP A 136 4.79 -0.09 5.57
CA ASP A 136 5.18 0.19 6.96
C ASP A 136 4.54 1.51 7.42
N GLY A 137 3.76 1.43 8.50
CA GLY A 137 3.02 2.56 9.07
C GLY A 137 3.86 3.52 9.91
N ARG A 138 5.16 3.28 10.07
CA ARG A 138 6.04 4.19 10.82
C ARG A 138 6.14 5.56 10.14
N PRO A 139 6.09 6.66 10.91
CA PRO A 139 6.35 7.99 10.38
C PRO A 139 7.68 8.07 9.63
N GLY A 140 7.65 8.66 8.43
CA GLY A 140 8.84 8.80 7.57
C GLY A 140 9.22 7.55 6.78
N SER A 141 8.51 6.43 6.93
CA SER A 141 8.75 5.25 6.09
C SER A 141 8.45 5.54 4.62
N LYS A 142 9.36 5.12 3.73
CA LYS A 142 9.14 5.12 2.28
C LYS A 142 8.00 4.19 1.86
N GLY A 143 7.66 3.21 2.69
CA GLY A 143 6.56 2.27 2.48
C GLY A 143 5.20 2.71 3.02
N LEU A 144 5.10 3.92 3.60
CA LEU A 144 3.86 4.40 4.21
C LEU A 144 2.71 4.51 3.19
N PHE A 145 3.01 4.72 1.90
CA PHE A 145 2.02 4.68 0.81
C PHE A 145 1.25 3.36 0.74
N GLY A 146 1.86 2.24 1.15
CA GLY A 146 1.26 0.91 1.08
C GLY A 146 0.27 0.60 2.21
N ILE A 147 0.11 1.50 3.17
CA ILE A 147 -0.88 1.38 4.25
C ILE A 147 -2.23 1.90 3.75
N PRO A 148 -3.30 1.07 3.75
CA PRO A 148 -4.62 1.50 3.30
C PRO A 148 -5.11 2.71 4.08
N THR A 149 -5.62 3.72 3.36
CA THR A 149 -6.14 4.96 3.96
C THR A 149 -7.22 5.58 3.08
N GLU A 150 -7.97 6.50 3.67
CA GLU A 150 -8.93 7.39 3.00
C GLU A 150 -8.54 8.86 3.16
N ASP A 151 -7.45 9.13 3.87
CA ASP A 151 -6.93 10.46 4.13
C ASP A 151 -6.27 11.02 2.86
N ILE A 152 -6.86 12.07 2.32
CA ILE A 152 -6.39 12.73 1.10
C ILE A 152 -4.98 13.32 1.28
N ASP A 153 -4.67 13.90 2.43
CA ASP A 153 -3.39 14.57 2.66
C ASP A 153 -2.27 13.54 2.69
N GLN A 154 -2.52 12.40 3.35
CA GLN A 154 -1.61 11.26 3.33
C GLN A 154 -1.42 10.72 1.90
N LEU A 155 -2.50 10.52 1.14
CA LEU A 155 -2.40 10.00 -0.23
C LEU A 155 -1.57 10.92 -1.13
N LEU A 156 -1.78 12.23 -1.05
CA LEU A 156 -1.04 13.23 -1.81
C LEU A 156 0.43 13.28 -1.37
N ALA A 157 0.70 13.31 -0.06
CA ALA A 157 2.06 13.35 0.49
C ALA A 157 2.88 12.10 0.13
N GLN A 158 2.22 10.93 0.03
CA GLN A 158 2.88 9.66 -0.26
C GLN A 158 3.00 9.34 -1.76
N LYS A 159 2.40 10.15 -2.64
CA LYS A 159 2.51 9.97 -4.09
C LYS A 159 3.96 9.83 -4.59
N PRO A 160 4.93 10.66 -4.17
CA PRO A 160 6.31 10.54 -4.64
C PRO A 160 6.96 9.20 -4.28
N ASN A 161 6.65 8.63 -3.11
CA ASN A 161 7.17 7.33 -2.69
C ASN A 161 6.55 6.19 -3.50
N TYR A 162 5.24 6.25 -3.75
CA TYR A 162 4.54 5.31 -4.62
C TYR A 162 5.11 5.31 -6.06
N GLU A 163 5.36 6.48 -6.66
CA GLU A 163 5.92 6.55 -8.03
C GLU A 163 7.34 5.96 -8.08
N LYS A 164 8.18 6.22 -7.06
CA LYS A 164 9.51 5.61 -6.95
C LYS A 164 9.43 4.09 -6.78
N ALA A 165 8.51 3.60 -5.95
CA ALA A 165 8.29 2.17 -5.78
C ALA A 165 7.92 1.49 -7.11
N LYS A 166 7.05 2.12 -7.92
CA LYS A 166 6.70 1.62 -9.25
C LYS A 166 7.90 1.54 -10.19
N VAL A 167 8.76 2.55 -10.19
CA VAL A 167 9.98 2.54 -11.00
C VAL A 167 10.90 1.40 -10.57
N VAL A 168 11.17 1.25 -9.28
CA VAL A 168 12.03 0.18 -8.74
C VAL A 168 11.45 -1.21 -9.05
N TYR A 169 10.14 -1.38 -8.89
CA TYR A 169 9.46 -2.64 -9.22
C TYR A 169 9.50 -2.95 -10.71
N ALA A 170 9.31 -1.95 -11.58
CA ALA A 170 9.41 -2.14 -13.04
C ALA A 170 10.84 -2.51 -13.46
N GLU A 171 11.87 -1.90 -12.86
CA GLU A 171 13.26 -2.27 -13.09
C GLU A 171 13.57 -3.71 -12.65
N PHE A 172 13.02 -4.14 -11.51
CA PHE A 172 13.14 -5.54 -11.06
C PHE A 172 12.51 -6.50 -12.08
N LEU A 173 11.30 -6.22 -12.55
CA LEU A 173 10.66 -7.04 -13.59
C LEU A 173 11.47 -7.08 -14.89
N ALA A 174 12.05 -5.94 -15.30
CA ALA A 174 12.88 -5.84 -16.49
C ALA A 174 14.22 -6.61 -16.38
N SER A 175 14.69 -6.87 -15.15
CA SER A 175 15.93 -7.63 -14.93
C SER A 175 15.80 -9.11 -15.33
N GLY A 176 14.57 -9.65 -15.39
CA GLY A 176 14.31 -11.06 -15.68
C GLY A 176 14.75 -12.02 -14.58
N MET A 177 15.11 -11.52 -13.40
CA MET A 177 15.47 -12.37 -12.25
C MET A 177 14.30 -13.22 -11.81
N ASP A 178 14.59 -14.49 -11.51
CA ASP A 178 13.63 -15.36 -10.85
C ASP A 178 13.48 -14.94 -9.39
N LYS A 179 12.31 -14.41 -9.05
CA LYS A 179 11.97 -14.00 -7.69
C LYS A 179 12.02 -15.16 -6.69
N ASP A 180 11.86 -16.39 -7.15
CA ASP A 180 11.87 -17.58 -6.31
C ASP A 180 13.29 -18.11 -6.02
N ALA A 181 14.31 -17.54 -6.66
CA ALA A 181 15.70 -17.91 -6.48
C ALA A 181 16.27 -17.58 -5.08
N HIS A 182 15.62 -16.68 -4.32
CA HIS A 182 16.00 -16.35 -2.95
C HIS A 182 14.79 -15.99 -2.08
N PRO A 183 14.67 -16.49 -0.82
CA PRO A 183 13.51 -16.24 0.02
C PRO A 183 13.29 -14.76 0.36
N GLU A 184 14.36 -13.99 0.62
CA GLU A 184 14.23 -12.55 0.88
C GLU A 184 13.75 -11.78 -0.36
N LEU A 185 14.18 -12.20 -1.55
CA LEU A 185 13.76 -11.57 -2.81
C LEU A 185 12.28 -11.82 -3.07
N ARG A 186 11.82 -13.05 -2.88
CA ARG A 186 10.40 -13.42 -2.96
C ARG A 186 9.54 -12.56 -2.05
N GLN A 187 9.94 -12.40 -0.79
CA GLN A 187 9.17 -11.61 0.18
C GLN A 187 9.17 -10.12 -0.20
N ALA A 188 10.32 -9.57 -0.56
CA ALA A 188 10.43 -8.16 -0.92
C ALA A 188 9.64 -7.81 -2.19
N GLU A 189 9.63 -8.70 -3.19
CA GLU A 189 8.78 -8.59 -4.39
C GLU A 189 7.30 -8.57 -4.05
N TYR A 190 6.86 -9.49 -3.18
CA TYR A 190 5.49 -9.53 -2.72
C TYR A 190 5.09 -8.24 -1.99
N ASP A 191 5.92 -7.78 -1.05
CA ASP A 191 5.62 -6.62 -0.20
C ASP A 191 5.47 -5.33 -1.02
N ILE A 192 6.42 -5.02 -1.91
CA ILE A 192 6.35 -3.81 -2.75
C ILE A 192 5.14 -3.86 -3.68
N LYS A 193 4.83 -5.03 -4.25
CA LYS A 193 3.65 -5.23 -5.11
C LYS A 193 2.36 -4.97 -4.36
N VAL A 194 2.22 -5.52 -3.15
CA VAL A 194 1.06 -5.27 -2.28
C VAL A 194 0.94 -3.79 -1.93
N GLY A 195 2.05 -3.13 -1.57
CA GLY A 195 2.07 -1.71 -1.28
C GLY A 195 1.56 -0.86 -2.45
N ILE A 196 2.02 -1.14 -3.67
CA ILE A 196 1.57 -0.46 -4.89
C ILE A 196 0.06 -0.64 -5.07
N LEU A 197 -0.43 -1.89 -4.99
CA LEU A 197 -1.85 -2.20 -5.17
C LEU A 197 -2.73 -1.54 -4.10
N ASN A 198 -2.29 -1.50 -2.84
CA ASN A 198 -3.02 -0.88 -1.75
C ASN A 198 -3.16 0.63 -1.95
N TYR A 199 -2.10 1.30 -2.38
CA TYR A 199 -2.15 2.72 -2.68
C TYR A 199 -3.11 3.01 -3.84
N GLU A 200 -3.00 2.23 -4.92
CA GLU A 200 -3.91 2.34 -6.08
C GLU A 200 -5.36 2.17 -5.65
N ARG A 201 -5.69 1.12 -4.89
CA ARG A 201 -7.06 0.92 -4.37
C ARG A 201 -7.53 2.06 -3.47
N SER A 202 -6.66 2.55 -2.59
CA SER A 202 -6.98 3.64 -1.66
C SER A 202 -7.35 4.93 -2.41
N ARG A 203 -6.58 5.30 -3.44
CA ARG A 203 -6.90 6.48 -4.26
C ARG A 203 -8.12 6.30 -5.15
N GLU A 204 -8.39 5.09 -5.64
CA GLU A 204 -9.52 4.84 -6.56
C GLU A 204 -10.87 4.85 -5.82
N ARG A 205 -10.90 4.48 -4.53
CA ARG A 205 -12.14 4.45 -3.73
C ARG A 205 -12.83 5.82 -3.61
N ILE A 206 -12.06 6.90 -3.54
CA ILE A 206 -12.59 8.27 -3.39
C ILE A 206 -13.48 8.68 -4.57
N PRO A 207 -13.02 8.63 -5.83
CA PRO A 207 -13.88 8.93 -6.97
C PRO A 207 -14.95 7.86 -7.25
N GLU A 208 -14.85 6.64 -6.70
CA GLU A 208 -15.93 5.63 -6.75
C GLU A 208 -17.07 6.04 -5.82
N GLU A 209 -16.74 6.42 -4.58
CA GLU A 209 -17.70 6.91 -3.61
C GLU A 209 -18.35 8.22 -4.09
N ALA A 210 -17.58 9.15 -4.67
CA ALA A 210 -18.09 10.38 -5.24
C ALA A 210 -19.19 10.11 -6.30
N ALA A 211 -18.92 9.17 -7.21
CA ALA A 211 -19.85 8.78 -8.25
C ALA A 211 -21.13 8.17 -7.66
N ALA A 212 -20.98 7.22 -6.73
CA ALA A 212 -22.11 6.56 -6.08
C ALA A 212 -23.00 7.54 -5.33
N LYS A 213 -22.42 8.49 -4.59
CA LYS A 213 -23.16 9.50 -3.82
C LYS A 213 -23.87 10.51 -4.70
N LEU A 214 -23.25 10.92 -5.81
CA LEU A 214 -23.90 11.77 -6.81
C LEU A 214 -25.11 11.06 -7.44
N ASP A 215 -24.94 9.80 -7.82
CA ASP A 215 -26.02 9.02 -8.45
C ASP A 215 -27.17 8.76 -7.47
N GLU A 216 -26.87 8.43 -6.21
CA GLU A 216 -27.85 8.29 -5.14
C GLU A 216 -28.63 9.59 -4.89
N ALA A 217 -27.94 10.73 -4.77
CA ALA A 217 -28.56 12.02 -4.53
C ALA A 217 -29.48 12.44 -5.69
N LEU A 218 -29.00 12.32 -6.94
CA LEU A 218 -29.79 12.66 -8.13
C LEU A 218 -31.00 11.74 -8.28
N ALA A 219 -30.84 10.43 -8.05
CA ALA A 219 -31.94 9.47 -8.10
C ALA A 219 -33.00 9.77 -7.02
N TRP A 220 -32.55 10.09 -5.80
CA TRP A 220 -33.45 10.47 -4.71
C TRP A 220 -34.24 11.73 -5.05
N MET A 221 -33.58 12.77 -5.57
CA MET A 221 -34.25 14.02 -5.96
C MET A 221 -35.29 13.78 -7.07
N ASN A 222 -34.95 12.97 -8.08
CA ASN A 222 -35.90 12.57 -9.14
C ASN A 222 -37.14 11.89 -8.57
N ALA A 223 -36.96 10.95 -7.64
CA ALA A 223 -38.08 10.25 -7.01
C ALA A 223 -38.98 11.22 -6.22
N ARG A 224 -38.39 12.14 -5.44
CA ARG A 224 -39.17 13.14 -4.68
C ARG A 224 -39.93 14.10 -5.58
N GLN A 225 -39.31 14.53 -6.68
CA GLN A 225 -39.97 15.38 -7.67
C GLN A 225 -41.16 14.65 -8.33
N ALA A 226 -41.01 13.37 -8.67
CA ALA A 226 -42.09 12.55 -9.22
C ALA A 226 -43.27 12.38 -8.25
N GLU A 227 -43.00 12.35 -6.95
CA GLU A 227 -44.03 12.35 -5.88
C GLU A 227 -44.67 13.74 -5.66
N GLY A 228 -44.24 14.79 -6.38
CA GLY A 228 -44.69 16.17 -6.18
C GLY A 228 -44.19 16.79 -4.86
N LYS A 229 -43.24 16.15 -4.18
CA LYS A 229 -42.69 16.60 -2.90
C LYS A 229 -41.44 17.43 -3.14
N ALA A 230 -41.50 18.72 -2.79
CA ALA A 230 -40.33 19.58 -2.74
C ALA A 230 -39.67 19.43 -1.35
N ILE A 231 -38.76 18.46 -1.20
CA ILE A 231 -38.02 18.20 0.05
C ILE A 231 -36.54 18.46 -0.21
N ALA A 232 -35.95 19.36 0.56
CA ALA A 232 -34.52 19.65 0.49
C ALA A 232 -33.68 18.39 0.70
N LEU A 233 -32.60 18.25 -0.08
CA LEU A 233 -31.59 17.23 0.18
C LEU A 233 -30.91 17.56 1.52
N ASP A 234 -30.55 16.52 2.28
CA ASP A 234 -29.81 16.69 3.50
C ASP A 234 -28.48 17.46 3.26
N PRO A 235 -28.17 18.53 4.02
CA PRO A 235 -26.95 19.31 3.83
C PRO A 235 -25.66 18.51 4.00
N GLY A 236 -25.68 17.46 4.84
CA GLY A 236 -24.55 16.56 5.05
C GLY A 236 -24.20 15.75 3.80
N VAL A 237 -25.22 15.31 3.05
CA VAL A 237 -25.03 14.61 1.76
C VAL A 237 -24.33 15.52 0.76
N LYS A 238 -24.83 16.75 0.60
CA LYS A 238 -24.22 17.73 -0.31
C LYS A 238 -22.76 18.01 0.07
N LYS A 239 -22.50 18.28 1.36
CA LYS A 239 -21.14 18.54 1.85
C LYS A 239 -20.20 17.37 1.59
N ARG A 240 -20.65 16.12 1.79
CA ARG A 240 -19.84 14.93 1.50
C ARG A 240 -19.52 14.81 0.01
N VAL A 241 -20.51 15.04 -0.86
CA VAL A 241 -20.30 15.07 -2.32
C VAL A 241 -19.28 16.13 -2.72
N ASP A 242 -19.43 17.36 -2.21
CA ASP A 242 -18.51 18.47 -2.50
C ASP A 242 -17.07 18.08 -2.18
N VAL A 243 -16.82 17.53 -0.98
CA VAL A 243 -15.50 17.07 -0.53
C VAL A 243 -14.95 15.95 -1.42
N LEU A 244 -15.73 14.91 -1.70
CA LEU A 244 -15.25 13.76 -2.49
C LEU A 244 -14.92 14.15 -3.94
N VAL A 245 -15.70 15.05 -4.55
CA VAL A 245 -15.43 15.54 -5.91
C VAL A 245 -14.15 16.38 -5.93
N GLU A 246 -13.96 17.24 -4.93
CA GLU A 246 -12.72 18.02 -4.78
C GLU A 246 -11.49 17.11 -4.61
N GLN A 247 -11.56 16.17 -3.68
CA GLN A 247 -10.48 15.19 -3.43
C GLN A 247 -10.16 14.35 -4.68
N SER A 248 -11.18 13.95 -5.44
CA SER A 248 -11.00 13.26 -6.73
C SER A 248 -10.23 14.13 -7.73
N GLY A 249 -10.46 15.44 -7.72
CA GLY A 249 -9.73 16.40 -8.55
C GLY A 249 -8.27 16.56 -8.15
N LEU A 250 -7.97 16.48 -6.85
CA LEU A 250 -6.59 16.52 -6.35
C LEU A 250 -5.80 15.26 -6.74
N LEU A 251 -6.43 14.08 -6.66
CA LEU A 251 -5.78 12.80 -6.98
C LEU A 251 -5.59 12.58 -8.48
N PHE A 252 -6.57 13.00 -9.28
CA PHE A 252 -6.61 12.76 -10.73
C PHE A 252 -6.91 14.05 -11.50
N PRO A 253 -6.00 15.05 -11.44
CA PRO A 253 -6.23 16.36 -12.04
C PRO A 253 -6.43 16.25 -13.55
N GLY A 254 -7.49 16.85 -14.06
CA GLY A 254 -7.80 16.87 -15.49
C GLY A 254 -8.17 15.51 -16.10
N SER A 255 -8.42 14.47 -15.28
CA SER A 255 -8.88 13.18 -15.80
C SER A 255 -10.30 13.28 -16.38
N SER A 256 -10.64 12.41 -17.34
CA SER A 256 -12.01 12.30 -17.87
C SER A 256 -13.02 11.99 -16.77
N ARG A 257 -12.63 11.13 -15.82
CA ARG A 257 -13.41 10.75 -14.65
C ARG A 257 -13.74 11.94 -13.76
N THR A 258 -12.74 12.72 -13.38
CA THR A 258 -12.93 13.93 -12.56
C THR A 258 -13.82 14.94 -13.28
N ARG A 259 -13.62 15.16 -14.59
CA ARG A 259 -14.50 16.05 -15.37
C ARG A 259 -15.96 15.58 -15.35
N ALA A 260 -16.21 14.27 -15.45
CA ALA A 260 -17.55 13.72 -15.37
C ALA A 260 -18.19 13.93 -13.98
N LEU A 261 -17.42 13.76 -12.90
CA LEU A 261 -17.89 14.04 -11.54
C LEU A 261 -18.25 15.51 -11.35
N ILE A 262 -17.41 16.44 -11.83
CA ILE A 262 -17.67 17.89 -11.76
C ILE A 262 -18.95 18.24 -12.53
N ALA A 263 -19.15 17.68 -13.72
CA ALA A 263 -20.37 17.92 -14.50
C ALA A 263 -21.63 17.41 -13.78
N LYS A 264 -21.59 16.19 -13.21
CA LYS A 264 -22.70 15.65 -12.41
C LYS A 264 -22.98 16.47 -11.16
N LYS A 265 -21.93 16.95 -10.48
CA LYS A 265 -22.05 17.83 -9.32
C LYS A 265 -22.74 19.15 -9.69
N ALA A 266 -22.38 19.76 -10.81
CA ALA A 266 -23.03 20.98 -11.28
C ALA A 266 -24.53 20.77 -11.58
N GLU A 267 -24.90 19.62 -12.13
CA GLU A 267 -26.30 19.23 -12.30
C GLU A 267 -27.03 19.07 -10.96
N LEU A 268 -26.40 18.44 -9.96
CA LEU A 268 -26.95 18.34 -8.61
C LEU A 268 -27.16 19.73 -7.99
N ASP A 269 -26.14 20.59 -8.04
CA ASP A 269 -26.20 21.96 -7.50
C ASP A 269 -27.35 22.77 -8.13
N LYS A 270 -27.49 22.70 -9.46
CA LYS A 270 -28.59 23.37 -10.18
C LYS A 270 -29.97 22.87 -9.70
N ARG A 271 -30.15 21.57 -9.53
CA ARG A 271 -31.42 21.01 -9.04
C ARG A 271 -31.73 21.43 -7.62
N LEU A 272 -30.72 21.52 -6.76
CA LEU A 272 -30.89 22.00 -5.39
C LEU A 272 -31.37 23.46 -5.41
N GLU A 273 -30.79 24.31 -6.24
CA GLU A 273 -31.22 25.71 -6.40
C GLU A 273 -32.68 25.82 -6.90
N GLU A 274 -33.05 25.04 -7.93
CA GLU A 274 -34.41 25.01 -8.47
C GLU A 274 -35.44 24.55 -7.42
N MET A 275 -35.07 23.54 -6.63
CA MET A 275 -35.91 23.01 -5.57
C MET A 275 -36.04 24.00 -4.40
N ASP A 276 -34.95 24.61 -3.96
CA ASP A 276 -34.97 25.63 -2.90
C ASP A 276 -35.85 26.81 -3.30
N LYS A 277 -35.77 27.25 -4.57
CA LYS A 277 -36.67 28.25 -5.12
C LYS A 277 -38.13 27.81 -5.04
N THR A 278 -38.43 26.57 -5.44
CA THR A 278 -39.80 26.01 -5.40
C THR A 278 -40.34 25.92 -3.96
N ILE A 279 -39.51 25.49 -3.01
CA ILE A 279 -39.87 25.42 -1.58
C ILE A 279 -40.16 26.83 -1.06
N LEU A 280 -39.29 27.79 -1.38
CA LEU A 280 -39.41 29.17 -0.92
C LEU A 280 -40.67 29.85 -1.50
N GLU A 281 -40.98 29.64 -2.77
CA GLU A 281 -42.19 30.15 -3.44
C GLU A 281 -43.48 29.57 -2.83
N LYS A 282 -43.49 28.27 -2.50
CA LYS A 282 -44.66 27.59 -1.93
C LYS A 282 -44.83 27.80 -0.42
N ARG A 283 -43.78 28.22 0.29
CA ARG A 283 -43.83 28.44 1.73
C ARG A 283 -44.59 29.73 2.04
N VAL A 284 -45.65 29.60 2.82
CA VAL A 284 -46.56 30.69 3.19
C VAL A 284 -46.75 30.73 4.70
N MET A 285 -46.83 31.92 5.27
CA MET A 285 -47.20 32.11 6.66
C MET A 285 -48.64 31.63 6.91
N SER A 286 -48.83 30.79 7.91
CA SER A 286 -50.14 30.28 8.30
C SER A 286 -51.04 31.41 8.80
N PRO A 287 -52.36 31.34 8.58
CA PRO A 287 -53.29 32.41 8.95
C PRO A 287 -53.40 32.56 10.47
N ASP A 288 -53.79 33.75 10.91
CA ASP A 288 -54.07 34.05 12.31
C ASP A 288 -55.49 33.64 12.69
N VAL A 289 -55.60 32.56 13.46
CA VAL A 289 -56.89 31.90 13.74
C VAL A 289 -57.30 31.96 15.21
N TYR A 290 -56.39 32.30 16.13
CA TYR A 290 -56.72 32.41 17.55
C TYR A 290 -57.51 33.67 17.86
N LYS A 291 -58.63 33.53 18.57
CA LYS A 291 -59.55 34.62 18.94
C LYS A 291 -59.70 34.81 20.45
N GLY A 292 -58.82 34.20 21.25
CA GLY A 292 -58.82 34.38 22.71
C GLY A 292 -58.53 35.84 23.12
N LYS A 293 -58.97 36.21 24.32
CA LYS A 293 -58.80 37.59 24.85
C LYS A 293 -57.34 37.95 25.12
N ASP A 294 -56.51 36.94 25.33
CA ASP A 294 -55.06 36.99 25.55
C ASP A 294 -54.24 37.04 24.23
N ALA A 295 -54.89 37.11 23.06
CA ALA A 295 -54.21 36.96 21.77
C ALA A 295 -53.04 37.95 21.56
N GLU A 296 -53.17 39.22 21.93
CA GLU A 296 -52.06 40.20 21.78
C GLU A 296 -50.89 39.90 22.72
N GLU A 297 -51.16 39.51 23.97
CA GLU A 297 -50.11 39.12 24.92
C GLU A 297 -49.30 37.93 24.38
N LEU A 298 -49.98 36.93 23.82
CA LEU A 298 -49.32 35.78 23.21
C LEU A 298 -48.54 36.15 21.94
N ARG A 299 -49.04 37.07 21.11
CA ARG A 299 -48.30 37.60 19.95
C ARG A 299 -47.03 38.33 20.39
N ASP A 300 -47.11 39.16 21.42
CA ASP A 300 -45.94 39.90 21.93
C ASP A 300 -44.91 38.98 22.59
N LEU A 301 -45.36 37.94 23.29
CA LEU A 301 -44.47 36.90 23.80
C LEU A 301 -43.74 36.18 22.65
N ALA A 302 -44.46 35.83 21.57
CA ALA A 302 -43.86 35.20 20.41
C ALA A 302 -42.87 36.12 19.67
N ARG A 303 -43.21 37.41 19.50
CA ARG A 303 -42.31 38.42 18.93
C ARG A 303 -41.03 38.53 19.74
N THR A 304 -41.15 38.62 21.06
CA THR A 304 -40.02 38.68 21.99
C THR A 304 -39.11 37.47 21.84
N ALA A 305 -39.67 36.26 21.82
CA ALA A 305 -38.92 35.02 21.64
C ALA A 305 -38.18 34.99 20.28
N ALA A 306 -38.84 35.39 19.20
CA ALA A 306 -38.23 35.43 17.87
C ALA A 306 -37.13 36.51 17.74
N LEU A 307 -37.35 37.71 18.29
CA LEU A 307 -36.36 38.80 18.28
C LEU A 307 -35.11 38.48 19.10
N LYS A 308 -35.23 37.65 20.15
CA LYS A 308 -34.08 37.16 20.91
C LYS A 308 -33.13 36.31 20.02
N GLU A 309 -33.69 35.51 19.13
CA GLU A 309 -32.93 34.69 18.15
C GLU A 309 -32.47 35.50 16.92
N ALA A 310 -33.02 36.70 16.71
CA ALA A 310 -32.65 37.58 15.60
C ALA A 310 -32.50 39.05 16.06
N PRO A 311 -31.45 39.37 16.84
CA PRO A 311 -31.23 40.74 17.27
C PRO A 311 -31.09 41.71 16.08
N GLY A 312 -31.81 42.83 16.14
CA GLY A 312 -31.81 43.85 15.09
C GLY A 312 -32.71 43.53 13.88
N ALA A 313 -33.48 42.44 13.91
CA ALA A 313 -34.55 42.22 12.95
C ALA A 313 -35.76 43.12 13.25
N SER A 314 -36.53 43.42 12.22
CA SER A 314 -37.85 44.07 12.33
C SER A 314 -38.96 43.03 12.24
N VAL A 315 -39.98 43.16 13.08
CA VAL A 315 -41.16 42.29 13.02
C VAL A 315 -42.04 42.76 11.87
N LEU A 316 -42.35 41.86 10.94
CA LEU A 316 -43.31 42.12 9.86
C LEU A 316 -44.73 41.69 10.26
N LYS A 317 -44.87 40.49 10.85
CA LYS A 317 -46.17 39.94 11.25
C LYS A 317 -46.04 38.86 12.32
N ALA A 318 -47.07 38.67 13.14
CA ALA A 318 -47.18 37.54 14.06
C ALA A 318 -48.62 36.98 14.03
N ASN A 319 -48.75 35.69 13.73
CA ASN A 319 -50.03 34.97 13.65
C ASN A 319 -50.02 33.82 14.66
N ILE A 320 -51.13 33.59 15.37
CA ILE A 320 -51.28 32.37 16.18
C ILE A 320 -52.02 31.35 15.32
N THR A 321 -51.35 30.22 15.06
CA THR A 321 -51.72 29.29 13.98
C THR A 321 -52.68 28.19 14.42
N LYS A 322 -53.06 28.17 15.70
CA LYS A 322 -54.03 27.27 16.30
C LYS A 322 -55.17 28.06 16.92
N ALA A 323 -56.41 27.64 16.66
CA ALA A 323 -57.59 28.36 17.13
C ALA A 323 -57.82 28.21 18.64
N GLU A 324 -57.33 27.13 19.23
CA GLU A 324 -57.53 26.75 20.63
C GLU A 324 -56.22 26.16 21.19
N TRP A 325 -56.07 26.27 22.51
CA TRP A 325 -54.97 25.63 23.25
C TRP A 325 -55.07 24.11 23.10
N GLN A 326 -53.94 23.47 22.85
CA GLN A 326 -53.81 22.02 22.89
C GLN A 326 -53.38 21.59 24.28
N THR A 327 -54.22 20.82 24.96
CA THR A 327 -53.96 20.34 26.32
C THR A 327 -53.46 18.89 26.27
N GLU A 328 -52.31 18.66 26.89
CA GLU A 328 -51.77 17.33 27.16
C GLU A 328 -51.65 17.15 28.67
N SER A 329 -51.87 15.93 29.16
CA SER A 329 -51.74 15.62 30.59
C SER A 329 -50.98 14.32 30.80
N ILE A 330 -50.07 14.33 31.78
CA ILE A 330 -49.27 13.16 32.15
C ILE A 330 -49.17 13.04 33.66
N VAL A 331 -49.15 11.79 34.14
CA VAL A 331 -48.71 11.46 35.49
C VAL A 331 -47.25 11.07 35.42
N GLU A 332 -46.39 11.84 36.07
CA GLU A 332 -44.94 11.65 36.07
C GLU A 332 -44.41 11.49 37.49
N TRP A 333 -43.23 10.87 37.62
CA TRP A 333 -42.55 10.77 38.91
C TRP A 333 -41.96 12.13 39.27
N THR A 334 -42.06 12.52 40.55
CA THR A 334 -41.48 13.76 41.08
C THR A 334 -39.96 13.70 41.19
N ASP A 335 -39.40 12.49 41.18
CA ASP A 335 -37.99 12.21 41.40
C ASP A 335 -37.54 10.96 40.61
N SER A 336 -36.23 10.80 40.44
CA SER A 336 -35.63 9.65 39.76
C SER A 336 -35.73 8.34 40.54
N THR A 337 -35.97 8.41 41.85
CA THR A 337 -36.18 7.27 42.75
C THR A 337 -37.62 6.70 42.68
N LYS A 338 -38.52 7.35 41.93
CA LYS A 338 -39.93 6.98 41.74
C LYS A 338 -40.71 6.84 43.05
N THR A 339 -40.47 7.75 44.01
CA THR A 339 -41.10 7.68 45.34
C THR A 339 -42.42 8.45 45.46
N ALA A 340 -42.65 9.44 44.60
CA ALA A 340 -43.94 10.13 44.49
C ALA A 340 -44.26 10.49 43.03
N VAL A 341 -45.55 10.64 42.74
CA VAL A 341 -46.04 11.08 41.43
C VAL A 341 -46.68 12.46 41.52
N GLN A 342 -46.59 13.21 40.43
CA GLN A 342 -47.31 14.45 40.24
C GLN A 342 -48.05 14.44 38.91
N HIS A 343 -49.13 15.21 38.85
CA HIS A 343 -49.87 15.46 37.63
C HIS A 343 -49.31 16.72 36.96
N ARG A 344 -48.95 16.61 35.68
CA ARG A 344 -48.60 17.74 34.82
C ARG A 344 -49.65 17.88 33.72
N VAL A 345 -50.17 19.09 33.58
CA VAL A 345 -51.00 19.49 32.44
C VAL A 345 -50.24 20.57 31.68
N THR A 346 -50.02 20.35 30.39
CA THR A 346 -49.37 21.31 29.50
C THR A 346 -50.40 21.80 28.49
N ASP A 347 -50.68 23.09 28.52
CA ASP A 347 -51.43 23.76 27.46
C ASP A 347 -50.42 24.39 26.50
N SER A 348 -50.57 24.14 25.20
CA SER A 348 -49.68 24.68 24.18
C SER A 348 -50.41 25.29 22.98
N LEU A 349 -49.74 26.26 22.35
CA LEU A 349 -50.12 26.89 21.10
C LEU A 349 -48.88 27.08 20.23
N TYR A 350 -49.11 27.22 18.93
CA TYR A 350 -48.07 27.62 17.99
C TYR A 350 -48.36 29.00 17.43
N ALA A 351 -47.33 29.83 17.37
CA ALA A 351 -47.34 31.08 16.65
C ALA A 351 -46.31 31.05 15.53
N GLN A 352 -46.54 31.85 14.50
CA GLN A 352 -45.58 32.13 13.46
C GLN A 352 -45.27 33.62 13.45
N VAL A 353 -43.99 33.96 13.44
CA VAL A 353 -43.51 35.35 13.44
C VAL A 353 -42.64 35.55 12.21
N ALA A 354 -43.07 36.43 11.31
CA ALA A 354 -42.27 36.86 10.17
C ALA A 354 -41.36 38.02 10.59
N LEU A 355 -40.06 37.84 10.45
CA LEU A 355 -39.04 38.84 10.75
C LEU A 355 -38.27 39.21 9.48
N LYS A 356 -37.93 40.49 9.34
CA LYS A 356 -37.04 41.01 8.29
C LYS A 356 -35.71 41.42 8.89
N LEU A 357 -34.65 40.80 8.40
CA LEU A 357 -33.27 41.08 8.77
C LEU A 357 -32.53 41.55 7.52
N LYS A 358 -32.29 42.86 7.44
CA LYS A 358 -31.76 43.52 6.23
C LYS A 358 -32.67 43.25 5.02
N SER A 359 -32.18 42.55 4.00
CA SER A 359 -32.90 42.16 2.79
C SER A 359 -33.64 40.83 2.91
N ASP A 360 -33.30 40.00 3.91
CA ASP A 360 -33.86 38.66 4.05
C ASP A 360 -35.06 38.65 4.99
N VAL A 361 -36.06 37.83 4.64
CA VAL A 361 -37.24 37.59 5.45
C VAL A 361 -37.23 36.13 5.91
N PHE A 362 -37.57 35.94 7.18
CA PHE A 362 -37.58 34.65 7.85
C PHE A 362 -38.91 34.43 8.58
N LEU A 363 -39.39 33.20 8.57
CA LEU A 363 -40.52 32.72 9.33
C LEU A 363 -40.02 31.93 10.54
N TYR A 364 -40.34 32.40 11.73
CA TYR A 364 -40.05 31.75 13.00
C TYR A 364 -41.31 31.03 13.48
N THR A 365 -41.24 29.71 13.64
CA THR A 365 -42.30 28.95 14.33
C THR A 365 -41.96 28.94 15.81
N VAL A 366 -42.84 29.51 16.61
CA VAL A 366 -42.67 29.70 18.06
C VAL A 366 -43.66 28.79 18.78
N TYR A 367 -43.14 27.96 19.69
CA TYR A 367 -43.96 27.24 20.65
C TYR A 367 -44.28 28.19 21.81
N ILE A 368 -45.55 28.22 22.23
CA ILE A 368 -46.01 28.93 23.42
C ILE A 368 -46.68 27.90 24.32
N GLY A 369 -46.26 27.82 25.58
CA GLY A 369 -46.80 26.83 26.50
C GLY A 369 -46.93 27.36 27.92
N LYS A 370 -47.84 26.74 28.67
CA LYS A 370 -47.96 26.91 30.12
C LYS A 370 -48.21 25.55 30.76
N ASP A 371 -47.51 25.32 31.87
CA ASP A 371 -47.58 24.06 32.59
C ASP A 371 -48.33 24.28 33.91
N THR A 372 -49.17 23.33 34.29
CA THR A 372 -49.71 23.19 35.64
C THR A 372 -49.16 21.90 36.24
N ILE A 373 -48.29 22.03 37.24
CA ILE A 373 -47.58 20.91 37.86
C ILE A 373 -48.05 20.78 39.32
N GLY A 374 -48.58 19.62 39.69
CA GLY A 374 -49.07 19.38 41.05
C GLY A 374 -50.16 20.37 41.50
N GLY A 375 -50.95 20.90 40.54
CA GLY A 375 -51.97 21.92 40.79
C GLY A 375 -51.45 23.37 40.79
N LYS A 376 -50.14 23.60 40.65
CA LYS A 376 -49.54 24.94 40.54
C LYS A 376 -49.32 25.33 39.09
N ALA A 377 -49.97 26.41 38.65
CA ALA A 377 -49.73 27.00 37.34
C ALA A 377 -48.37 27.71 37.30
N LEU A 378 -47.58 27.43 36.26
CA LEU A 378 -46.35 28.13 35.93
C LEU A 378 -46.63 29.26 34.92
N PRO A 379 -45.74 30.27 34.82
CA PRO A 379 -45.87 31.34 33.84
C PRO A 379 -45.89 30.80 32.40
N VAL A 380 -46.59 31.51 31.51
CA VAL A 380 -46.54 31.23 30.07
C VAL A 380 -45.12 31.51 29.55
N ALA A 381 -44.57 30.58 28.78
CA ALA A 381 -43.26 30.70 28.18
C ALA A 381 -43.32 30.43 26.67
N ALA A 382 -42.41 31.04 25.93
CA ALA A 382 -42.28 30.82 24.50
C ALA A 382 -40.83 30.62 24.07
N HIS A 383 -40.62 29.78 23.05
CA HIS A 383 -39.32 29.58 22.43
C HIS A 383 -39.46 29.24 20.95
N VAL A 384 -38.40 29.53 20.18
CA VAL A 384 -38.35 29.24 18.74
C VAL A 384 -38.09 27.75 18.54
N MET A 385 -38.94 27.11 17.73
CA MET A 385 -38.79 25.71 17.31
C MET A 385 -38.08 25.61 15.97
N TYR A 386 -38.49 26.43 15.01
CA TYR A 386 -38.00 26.38 13.63
C TYR A 386 -37.78 27.78 13.07
N LYS A 387 -36.76 27.88 12.20
CA LYS A 387 -36.45 29.08 11.43
C LYS A 387 -36.37 28.71 9.96
N ASP A 388 -37.16 29.41 9.16
CA ASP A 388 -37.29 29.16 7.73
C ASP A 388 -37.12 30.45 6.95
N ARG A 389 -36.48 30.41 5.77
CA ARG A 389 -36.55 31.56 4.83
C ARG A 389 -37.97 31.73 4.30
N LEU A 390 -38.43 32.97 4.12
CA LEU A 390 -39.76 33.29 3.60
C LEU A 390 -39.64 34.44 2.60
N LEU A 391 -40.52 34.48 1.60
CA LEU A 391 -40.69 35.66 0.76
C LEU A 391 -41.64 36.65 1.44
N GLU A 392 -41.35 37.95 1.38
CA GLU A 392 -42.22 38.97 1.98
C GLU A 392 -43.66 38.91 1.42
N ALA A 393 -43.81 38.62 0.13
CA ALA A 393 -45.11 38.42 -0.54
C ALA A 393 -45.91 37.21 -0.01
N ASN A 394 -45.27 36.28 0.69
CA ASN A 394 -45.88 35.08 1.25
C ASN A 394 -46.32 35.25 2.72
N ILE A 395 -46.23 36.48 3.25
CA ILE A 395 -46.80 36.86 4.54
C ILE A 395 -48.29 37.17 4.34
N ARG A 396 -49.15 36.35 4.95
CA ARG A 396 -50.62 36.49 4.85
C ARG A 396 -51.23 37.09 6.08
#